data_AF-A0A536X4A8-F1
#
_entry.id   AF-A0A536X4A8-F1
#
_cell.length_a   1.000
_cell.length_b   1.000
_cell.length_c   1.000
_cell.angle_alpha   90.00
_cell.angle_beta   90.00
_cell.angle_gamma   90.00
#
_symmetry.space_group_name_H-M   'P 1'
#
loop_
_entity.id
_entity.type
_entity.pdbx_description
1 polymer ?
#
loop_
_entity_poly.entity_id
_entity_poly.type
_entity_poly.pdbx_seq_one_letter_code
_entity_poly.pdbx_strand_id
1 'polypeptide(L)'
;AATLLVLTTVVQIFDNFRYHRTFIAGCHDVALEFAANIGKWQLKGIDLITFNESGEMVEFEVMIRPIKALAALGEEMGNRIGPQLSRLKQAAAAPR
;
A
#
# COMPACT_ATOMS: atom_id res chain seq x y z
N ALA A 1 7.65 9.34 -6.91
CA ALA A 1 7.48 10.24 -5.74
C ALA A 1 6.21 9.92 -4.93
N ALA A 2 5.02 9.94 -5.54
CA ALA A 2 3.76 9.64 -4.85
C ALA A 2 3.69 8.21 -4.28
N THR A 3 4.07 7.20 -5.06
CA THR A 3 4.12 5.79 -4.60
C THR A 3 5.02 5.62 -3.39
N LEU A 4 6.24 6.16 -3.44
CA LEU A 4 7.19 6.09 -2.31
C LEU A 4 6.64 6.79 -1.04
N LEU A 5 5.99 7.94 -1.18
CA LEU A 5 5.35 8.64 -0.06
C LEU A 5 4.27 7.76 0.58
N VAL A 6 3.39 7.17 -0.23
CA VAL A 6 2.31 6.30 0.25
C VAL A 6 2.89 5.08 0.96
N LEU A 7 3.81 4.35 0.33
CA LEU A 7 4.37 3.11 0.90
C LEU A 7 5.12 3.39 2.21
N THR A 8 5.94 4.44 2.25
CA THR A 8 6.66 4.81 3.49
C THR A 8 5.69 5.18 4.62
N THR A 9 4.60 5.87 4.30
CA THR A 9 3.61 6.29 5.30
C THR A 9 2.81 5.12 5.82
N VAL A 10 2.36 4.22 4.93
CA VAL A 10 1.57 3.04 5.31
C VAL A 10 2.36 2.15 6.26
N VAL A 11 3.65 1.94 6.01
CA VAL A 11 4.54 1.16 6.90
C VAL A 11 4.66 1.79 8.30
N GLN A 12 4.57 3.12 8.42
CA GLN A 12 4.58 3.82 9.71
C GLN A 12 3.23 3.81 10.44
N ILE A 13 2.13 3.45 9.77
CA ILE A 13 0.80 3.33 10.37
C ILE A 13 0.59 1.92 10.93
N PHE A 14 1.14 0.92 10.25
CA PHE A 14 1.00 -0.48 10.66
C PHE A 14 1.89 -0.82 11.86
N ASP A 15 1.25 -1.25 12.93
CA ASP A 15 1.92 -1.89 14.06
C ASP A 15 2.02 -3.40 13.83
N ASN A 16 3.11 -4.00 14.32
CA ASN A 16 3.34 -5.46 14.25
C ASN A 16 3.23 -6.04 12.83
N PHE A 17 3.59 -5.27 11.80
CA PHE A 17 3.54 -5.70 10.41
C PHE A 17 4.43 -6.93 10.17
N ARG A 18 3.88 -8.01 9.60
CA ARG A 18 4.60 -9.24 9.25
C ARG A 18 4.06 -9.84 7.97
N TYR A 19 4.96 -10.25 7.08
CA TYR A 19 4.61 -11.12 5.95
C TYR A 19 4.41 -12.56 6.41
N HIS A 20 3.51 -13.28 5.75
CA HIS A 20 3.13 -14.65 6.07
C HIS A 20 3.29 -15.60 4.88
N ARG A 21 2.54 -15.35 3.80
CA ARG A 21 2.53 -16.20 2.61
C ARG A 21 2.95 -15.39 1.39
N THR A 22 3.68 -16.05 0.50
CA THR A 22 4.09 -15.51 -0.79
C THR A 22 3.47 -16.39 -1.87
N PHE A 23 2.77 -15.76 -2.81
CA PHE A 23 2.22 -16.41 -3.99
C PHE A 23 2.91 -15.83 -5.21
N ILE A 24 3.44 -16.68 -6.08
CA ILE A 24 4.08 -16.27 -7.33
C ILE A 24 3.21 -16.80 -8.47
N ALA A 25 2.84 -15.91 -9.39
CA ALA A 25 2.09 -16.24 -10.59
C ALA A 25 2.92 -15.85 -11.82
N GLY A 26 3.37 -16.86 -12.57
CA GLY A 26 4.24 -16.63 -13.73
C GLY A 26 5.59 -16.02 -13.35
N CYS A 27 6.15 -15.22 -14.26
CA CYS A 27 7.46 -14.58 -14.09
C CYS A 27 7.39 -13.15 -13.51
N HIS A 28 6.20 -12.55 -13.50
CA HIS A 28 6.04 -11.12 -13.31
C HIS A 28 5.12 -10.75 -12.14
N ASP A 29 4.28 -11.67 -11.66
CA ASP A 29 3.29 -11.35 -10.64
C ASP A 29 3.60 -12.02 -9.30
N VAL A 30 3.52 -11.25 -8.22
CA VAL A 30 3.66 -11.73 -6.85
C VAL A 30 2.57 -11.14 -5.96
N ALA A 31 2.02 -11.97 -5.06
CA ALA A 31 1.17 -11.53 -3.97
C ALA A 31 1.83 -11.85 -2.63
N LEU A 32 1.99 -10.84 -1.78
CA LEU A 32 2.58 -10.95 -0.46
C LEU A 32 1.49 -10.77 0.60
N GLU A 33 1.07 -11.85 1.25
CA GLU A 33 0.13 -11.76 2.37
C GLU A 33 0.84 -11.25 3.61
N PHE A 34 0.25 -10.23 4.24
CA PHE A 34 0.70 -9.70 5.52
C PHE A 34 -0.42 -9.66 6.56
N ALA A 35 -0.01 -9.55 7.82
CA ALA A 35 -0.86 -9.14 8.93
C ALA A 35 -0.24 -7.94 9.65
N ALA A 36 -1.09 -7.09 10.21
CA ALA A 36 -0.70 -5.93 10.99
C ALA A 36 -1.85 -5.49 11.89
N ASN A 37 -1.61 -4.47 12.70
CA ASN A 37 -2.62 -3.80 13.51
C ASN A 37 -2.59 -2.28 13.27
N ILE A 38 -3.73 -1.63 13.48
CA ILE A 38 -3.86 -0.16 13.57
C ILE A 38 -4.62 0.13 14.86
N GLY A 39 -3.89 0.53 15.91
CA GLY A 39 -4.44 0.65 17.25
C GLY A 39 -5.08 -0.67 17.71
N LYS A 40 -6.41 -0.68 17.91
CA LYS A 40 -7.16 -1.87 18.34
C LYS A 40 -7.61 -2.79 17.19
N TRP A 41 -7.44 -2.37 15.93
CA TRP A 41 -7.92 -3.11 14.78
C TRP A 41 -6.83 -4.02 14.24
N GLN A 42 -7.09 -5.33 14.22
CA GLN A 42 -6.24 -6.28 13.51
C GLN A 42 -6.64 -6.37 12.04
N LEU A 43 -5.67 -6.53 11.16
CA LEU A 43 -5.90 -6.63 9.73
C LEU A 43 -5.01 -7.68 9.07
N LYS A 44 -5.51 -8.15 7.93
CA LYS A 44 -4.73 -8.87 6.94
C LYS A 44 -4.85 -8.16 5.62
N GLY A 45 -3.79 -8.22 4.83
CA GLY A 45 -3.81 -7.71 3.48
C GLY A 45 -2.91 -8.49 2.55
N ILE A 46 -2.97 -8.12 1.29
CA ILE A 46 -2.03 -8.57 0.27
C ILE A 46 -1.46 -7.35 -0.45
N ASP A 47 -0.15 -7.35 -0.65
CA ASP A 47 0.50 -6.51 -1.65
C ASP A 47 0.56 -7.32 -2.95
N LEU A 48 -0.12 -6.85 -4.00
CA LEU A 48 -0.09 -7.44 -5.33
C LEU A 48 0.81 -6.58 -6.21
N ILE A 49 1.87 -7.20 -6.73
CA ILE A 49 2.94 -6.50 -7.43
C ILE A 49 3.15 -7.17 -8.78
N THR A 50 3.18 -6.36 -9.83
CA THR A 50 3.56 -6.77 -11.19
C THR A 50 4.89 -6.12 -11.56
N PHE A 51 5.80 -6.92 -12.10
CA PHE A 51 7.12 -6.50 -12.57
C PHE A 51 7.21 -6.52 -14.09
N ASN A 52 7.97 -5.61 -14.69
CA ASN A 52 8.35 -5.73 -16.10
C ASN A 52 9.51 -6.71 -16.31
N GLU A 53 9.94 -6.89 -17.56
CA GLU A 53 11.08 -7.75 -17.93
C GLU A 53 12.42 -7.29 -17.33
N SER A 54 12.54 -6.00 -17.00
CA SER A 54 13.71 -5.42 -16.33
C SER A 54 13.71 -5.62 -14.81
N GLY A 55 12.66 -6.22 -14.25
CA GLY A 55 12.50 -6.42 -12.80
C GLY A 55 12.04 -5.18 -12.04
N GLU A 56 11.52 -4.16 -12.74
CA GLU A 56 10.98 -2.95 -12.12
C GLU A 56 9.50 -3.13 -11.81
N MET A 57 9.03 -2.63 -10.67
CA MET A 57 7.61 -2.64 -10.31
C MET A 57 6.83 -1.69 -11.22
N VAL A 58 5.90 -2.23 -12.02
CA VAL A 58 5.02 -1.46 -12.89
C VAL A 58 3.63 -1.28 -12.30
N GLU A 59 3.22 -2.18 -11.40
CA GLU A 59 1.96 -2.11 -10.69
C GLU A 59 2.14 -2.51 -9.22
N PHE A 60 1.44 -1.82 -8.33
CA PHE A 60 1.44 -2.09 -6.90
C PHE A 60 0.05 -1.81 -6.33
N GLU A 61 -0.68 -2.86 -6.00
CA GLU A 61 -2.02 -2.79 -5.44
C GLU A 61 -2.04 -3.37 -4.02
N VAL A 62 -2.82 -2.74 -3.12
CA VAL A 62 -2.98 -3.18 -1.74
C VAL A 62 -4.44 -3.45 -1.44
N MET A 63 -4.74 -4.67 -1.00
CA MET A 63 -6.07 -5.05 -0.53
C MET A 63 -6.02 -5.41 0.95
N ILE A 64 -6.98 -4.89 1.73
CA ILE A 64 -7.01 -5.08 3.19
C ILE A 64 -8.39 -5.51 3.67
N ARG A 65 -8.40 -6.39 4.66
CA ARG A 65 -9.57 -6.80 5.43
C ARG A 65 -9.29 -6.78 6.94
N PRO A 66 -10.31 -6.60 7.79
CA PRO A 66 -11.72 -6.33 7.48
C PRO A 66 -11.96 -4.84 7.16
N ILE A 67 -13.17 -4.51 6.66
CA ILE A 67 -13.53 -3.14 6.25
C ILE A 67 -13.31 -2.08 7.35
N LYS A 68 -13.47 -2.46 8.64
CA LYS A 68 -13.20 -1.56 9.77
C LYS A 68 -11.73 -1.14 9.85
N ALA A 69 -10.81 -2.07 9.60
CA ALA A 69 -9.39 -1.77 9.59
C ALA A 69 -8.99 -0.99 8.33
N LEU A 70 -9.62 -1.28 7.19
CA LEU A 70 -9.44 -0.49 5.97
C LEU A 70 -9.90 0.97 6.16
N ALA A 71 -11.06 1.18 6.81
CA ALA A 71 -11.54 2.52 7.14
C ALA A 71 -10.56 3.26 8.07
N ALA A 72 -10.08 2.59 9.12
CA ALA A 72 -9.08 3.15 10.04
C ALA A 72 -7.77 3.53 9.33
N LEU A 73 -7.31 2.70 8.39
CA LEU A 73 -6.15 3.04 7.56
C LEU A 73 -6.41 4.29 6.72
N GLY A 74 -7.58 4.39 6.09
CA GLY A 74 -7.96 5.55 5.28
C GLY A 74 -7.96 6.86 6.08
N GLU A 75 -8.47 6.81 7.32
CA GLU A 75 -8.47 7.94 8.25
C GLU A 75 -7.04 8.38 8.62
N GLU A 76 -6.18 7.44 9.04
CA GLU A 76 -4.78 7.72 9.38
C GLU A 76 -3.97 8.26 8.20
N MET A 77 -4.19 7.70 7.00
CA MET A 77 -3.56 8.19 5.77
C MET A 77 -3.99 9.61 5.43
N GLY A 78 -5.28 9.93 5.57
CA GLY A 78 -5.82 11.27 5.39
C GLY A 78 -5.17 12.29 6.34
N ASN A 79 -5.04 11.90 7.62
CA ASN A 79 -4.44 12.73 8.67
C ASN A 79 -2.95 12.99 8.43
N ARG A 80 -2.18 11.99 7.98
CA ARG A 80 -0.72 12.11 7.81
C ARG A 80 -0.31 12.77 6.50
N ILE A 81 -0.90 12.36 5.38
CA ILE A 81 -0.39 12.73 4.05
C ILE A 81 -1.42 13.31 3.10
N GLY A 82 -2.68 13.50 3.52
CA GLY A 82 -3.75 14.03 2.67
C GLY A 82 -3.34 15.27 1.86
N PRO A 83 -2.79 16.33 2.49
CA PRO A 83 -2.34 17.53 1.78
C PRO A 83 -1.15 17.32 0.83
N GLN A 84 -0.23 16.40 1.13
CA GLN A 84 0.93 16.11 0.29
C GLN A 84 0.53 15.25 -0.92
N LEU A 85 -0.33 14.24 -0.69
CA LEU A 85 -0.85 13.36 -1.72
C LEU A 85 -1.70 14.13 -2.74
N SER A 86 -2.55 15.05 -2.27
CA SER A 86 -3.35 15.92 -3.15
C SER A 86 -2.47 16.80 -4.05
N ARG A 87 -1.39 17.37 -3.52
CA ARG A 87 -0.43 18.15 -4.31
C ARG A 87 0.28 17.31 -5.36
N LEU A 88 0.72 16.10 -5.01
CA LEU A 88 1.36 15.19 -5.96
C LEU A 88 0.40 14.72 -7.05
N LYS A 89 -0.88 14.46 -6.71
CA LYS A 89 -1.93 14.16 -7.70
C LYS A 89 -2.16 15.31 -8.66
N GLN A 90 -2.23 16.55 -8.17
CA GLN A 90 -2.39 17.75 -9.01
C GLN A 90 -1.18 17.96 -9.93
N ALA A 91 0.04 17.78 -9.42
CA ALA A 91 1.26 17.88 -10.22
C ALA A 91 1.33 16.81 -11.32
N ALA A 92 0.84 15.60 -11.07
CA ALA A 92 0.77 14.53 -12.07
C ALA A 92 -0.33 14.75 -13.12
N ALA A 93 -1.41 15.47 -12.78
CA ALA A 93 -2.52 15.80 -13.68
C ALA A 93 -2.32 17.10 -14.48
N ALA A 94 -1.27 17.88 -14.17
CA ALA A 94 -0.93 19.07 -14.92
C ALA A 94 -0.45 18.68 -16.33
N PRO A 95 -0.92 19.35 -17.40
CA PRO A 95 -0.43 19.08 -18.75
C PRO A 95 1.07 19.37 -18.81
N ARG A 96 1.81 18.47 -19.45
CA ARG A 96 3.25 18.60 -19.73
C ARG A 96 3.54 19.76 -20.67
#